data_AF-A0A6P7F895-F1
#
_entry.id   AF-A0A6P7F895-F1
#
_cell.length_a   1.000
_cell.length_b   1.000
_cell.length_c   1.000
_cell.angle_alpha   90.00
_cell.angle_beta   90.00
_cell.angle_gamma   90.00
#
_symmetry.space_group_name_H-M   'P 1'
#
loop_
_entity.id
_entity.type
_entity.pdbx_description
1 polymer ?
#
loop_
_entity_poly.entity_id
_entity_poly.type
_entity_poly.pdbx_seq_one_letter_code
_entity_poly.pdbx_strand_id
1 'polypeptide(L)'
;MASKASFVSVLMLLVAVANAYDVTNCPSNTGRQRNLVYDNLLSGVSINVRMPPAGYFNRPITCLQLIDRQGTSVSPKIVEGGYLDTYMVVNITSLNGQVLYYQAQIYID
;
A
#
# COMPACT_ATOMS: atom_id res chain seq x y z
N MET A 1 30.07 19.86 -27.11
CA MET A 1 29.47 20.23 -25.81
C MET A 1 28.32 19.28 -25.53
N ALA A 2 28.55 18.23 -24.74
CA ALA A 2 27.55 17.19 -24.49
C ALA A 2 26.67 17.59 -23.29
N SER A 3 25.35 17.57 -23.53
CA SER A 3 24.30 17.93 -22.58
C SER A 3 24.35 17.03 -21.34
N LYS A 4 24.83 17.57 -20.22
CA LYS A 4 24.84 16.92 -18.90
C LYS A 4 23.51 17.05 -18.14
N ALA A 5 22.49 17.63 -18.76
CA ALA A 5 21.18 17.87 -18.15
C ALA A 5 20.18 16.80 -18.59
N SER A 6 20.19 15.62 -17.95
CA SER A 6 19.05 14.68 -18.06
C SER A 6 19.05 13.52 -17.06
N PHE A 7 20.16 13.17 -16.42
CA PHE A 7 20.16 12.00 -15.54
C PHE A 7 19.50 12.25 -14.17
N VAL A 8 19.63 13.45 -13.60
CA VAL A 8 19.08 13.79 -12.28
C VAL A 8 17.55 13.87 -12.30
N SER A 9 16.98 14.43 -13.36
CA SER A 9 15.53 14.61 -13.54
C SER A 9 14.81 13.27 -13.68
N VAL A 10 15.41 12.34 -14.42
CA VAL A 10 14.87 10.97 -14.60
C VAL A 10 14.93 10.18 -13.29
N LEU A 11 16.00 10.35 -12.51
CA LEU A 11 16.15 9.68 -11.22
C LEU A 11 15.11 10.16 -10.19
N MET A 12 14.79 11.46 -10.15
CA MET A 12 13.73 11.99 -9.26
C MET A 12 12.33 11.47 -9.63
N LEU A 13 12.03 11.33 -10.93
CA LEU A 13 10.78 10.74 -11.40
C LEU A 13 10.65 9.27 -10.97
N LEU A 14 11.73 8.48 -11.08
CA LEU A 14 11.73 7.07 -10.66
C LEU A 14 11.49 6.90 -9.15
N VAL A 15 12.07 7.77 -8.32
CA VAL A 15 11.86 7.74 -6.86
C VAL A 15 10.41 8.08 -6.51
N ALA A 16 9.78 9.05 -7.17
CA ALA A 16 8.38 9.40 -6.92
C ALA A 16 7.42 8.25 -7.24
N VAL A 17 7.71 7.49 -8.31
CA VAL A 17 6.88 6.33 -8.71
C VAL A 17 7.08 5.15 -7.74
N ALA A 18 8.29 4.89 -7.27
CA ALA A 18 8.54 3.83 -6.28
C ALA A 18 7.75 4.03 -4.98
N ASN A 19 7.68 5.28 -4.48
CA ASN A 19 6.94 5.62 -3.26
C ASN A 19 5.42 5.49 -3.40
N ALA A 20 4.87 5.55 -4.62
CA ALA A 20 3.44 5.32 -4.86
C ALA A 20 3.06 3.83 -4.75
N TYR A 21 4.03 2.93 -4.96
CA TYR A 21 3.88 1.48 -4.84
C TYR A 21 4.43 0.92 -3.52
N ASP A 22 5.02 1.76 -2.67
CA ASP A 22 5.39 1.37 -1.31
C ASP A 22 4.12 1.24 -0.46
N VAL A 23 3.92 0.02 0.04
CA VAL A 23 2.71 -0.47 0.70
C VAL A 23 2.50 0.10 2.11
N THR A 24 3.22 1.18 2.40
CA THR A 24 3.17 1.99 3.62
C THR A 24 3.25 3.46 3.21
N ASN A 25 2.26 3.93 2.46
CA ASN A 25 2.16 5.34 2.11
C ASN A 25 1.43 6.09 3.24
N CYS A 26 2.21 6.50 4.24
CA CYS A 26 1.71 7.20 5.42
C CYS A 26 2.48 8.51 5.62
N PRO A 27 2.09 9.60 4.92
CA PRO A 27 2.88 10.83 4.86
C PRO A 27 3.15 11.38 6.26
N SER A 28 4.41 11.36 6.69
CA SER A 28 4.86 11.58 8.07
C SER A 28 4.49 12.95 8.68
N ASN A 29 4.02 13.91 7.88
CA ASN A 29 3.85 15.31 8.30
C ASN A 29 2.47 15.93 7.99
N THR A 30 1.42 15.15 7.77
CA THR A 30 0.06 15.73 7.71
C THR A 30 -0.58 15.62 9.08
N GLY A 31 -0.85 16.75 9.75
CA GLY A 31 -1.61 16.82 11.02
C GLY A 31 -3.07 16.30 10.95
N ARG A 32 -3.41 15.55 9.90
CA ARG A 32 -4.62 14.73 9.78
C ARG A 32 -4.41 13.49 10.63
N GLN A 33 -4.95 13.45 11.85
CA GLN A 33 -5.16 12.21 12.60
C GLN A 33 -6.29 11.44 11.89
N ARG A 34 -6.04 10.62 10.86
CA ARG A 34 -5.67 9.19 10.91
C ARG A 34 -6.58 8.36 11.82
N ASN A 35 -7.89 8.40 11.58
CA ASN A 35 -8.81 7.48 12.24
C ASN A 35 -8.65 6.07 11.65
N LEU A 36 -8.26 5.10 12.47
CA LEU A 36 -8.15 3.70 12.07
C LEU A 36 -9.55 3.13 11.86
N VAL A 37 -9.89 2.80 10.62
CA VAL A 37 -11.25 2.31 10.26
C VAL A 37 -11.26 0.86 9.79
N TYR A 38 -10.07 0.28 9.57
CA TYR A 38 -9.92 -1.11 9.20
C TYR A 38 -8.64 -1.64 9.84
N ASP A 39 -8.74 -2.73 10.59
CA ASP A 39 -7.61 -3.42 11.21
C ASP A 39 -7.89 -4.93 11.21
N ASN A 40 -7.41 -5.64 10.20
CA ASN A 40 -7.65 -7.08 10.06
C ASN A 40 -6.38 -7.84 9.70
N LEU A 41 -6.29 -9.06 10.23
CA LEU A 41 -5.29 -10.04 9.82
C LEU A 41 -5.73 -10.71 8.52
N LEU A 42 -4.89 -10.62 7.49
CA LEU A 42 -5.04 -11.32 6.22
C LEU A 42 -4.13 -12.55 6.23
N SER A 43 -4.65 -13.71 5.85
CA SER A 43 -3.85 -14.93 5.76
C SER A 43 -4.21 -15.78 4.55
N GLY A 44 -3.22 -16.50 4.04
CA GLY A 44 -3.38 -17.40 2.91
C GLY A 44 -2.11 -17.55 2.08
N VAL A 45 -2.12 -18.52 1.16
CA VAL A 45 -1.04 -18.72 0.17
C VAL A 45 -1.15 -17.69 -0.97
N SER A 46 -2.38 -17.30 -1.28
CA SER A 46 -2.71 -16.20 -2.20
C SER A 46 -3.83 -15.39 -1.55
N ILE A 47 -3.53 -14.14 -1.20
CA ILE A 47 -4.44 -13.20 -0.57
C ILE A 47 -4.93 -12.26 -1.68
N ASN A 48 -6.23 -12.27 -1.98
CA ASN A 48 -6.87 -11.29 -2.86
C ASN A 48 -8.09 -10.73 -2.13
N VAL A 49 -7.96 -9.54 -1.56
CA VAL A 49 -8.94 -8.98 -0.63
C VAL A 49 -9.26 -7.53 -0.98
N ARG A 50 -10.57 -7.24 -1.05
CA ARG A 50 -11.11 -5.88 -1.13
C ARG A 50 -11.37 -5.33 0.27
N MET A 51 -11.01 -4.08 0.49
CA MET A 51 -11.18 -3.37 1.76
C MET A 51 -11.84 -2.00 1.49
N PRO A 52 -13.04 -1.72 2.06
CA PRO A 52 -13.85 -2.63 2.86
C PRO A 52 -14.43 -3.79 1.99
N PRO A 53 -14.86 -4.92 2.58
CA PRO A 53 -15.37 -6.07 1.81
C PRO A 53 -16.57 -5.73 0.91
N ALA A 54 -17.39 -4.76 1.31
CA ALA A 54 -18.51 -4.23 0.55
C ALA A 54 -18.63 -2.71 0.74
N GLY A 55 -19.24 -2.02 -0.22
CA GLY A 55 -19.40 -0.56 -0.17
C GLY A 55 -18.08 0.20 -0.26
N TYR A 56 -18.03 1.38 0.36
CA TYR A 56 -16.88 2.29 0.35
C TYR A 56 -16.68 2.86 1.75
N PHE A 57 -15.45 3.26 2.08
CA PHE A 57 -15.20 4.15 3.20
C PHE A 57 -15.93 5.48 2.97
N ASN A 58 -16.39 6.10 4.05
CA ASN A 58 -17.10 7.37 4.00
C ASN A 58 -16.18 8.55 3.61
N ARG A 59 -14.86 8.37 3.70
CA ARG A 59 -13.84 9.34 3.29
C ARG A 59 -12.64 8.64 2.64
N PRO A 60 -11.84 9.36 1.85
CA PRO A 60 -10.64 8.82 1.22
C PRO A 60 -9.61 8.27 2.22
N ILE A 61 -8.92 7.21 1.81
CA ILE A 61 -7.80 6.60 2.53
C ILE A 61 -6.63 7.59 2.58
N THR A 62 -6.16 7.88 3.79
CA THR A 62 -5.04 8.80 4.03
C THR A 62 -3.76 8.08 4.45
N CYS A 63 -3.86 6.84 4.89
CA CYS A 63 -2.70 5.98 5.15
C CYS A 63 -3.15 4.52 5.08
N LEU A 64 -2.30 3.70 4.47
CA LEU A 64 -2.47 2.26 4.32
C LEU A 64 -1.19 1.59 4.83
N GLN A 65 -1.33 0.53 5.61
CA GLN A 65 -0.21 -0.26 6.09
C GLN A 65 -0.54 -1.74 5.90
N LEU A 66 0.29 -2.44 5.13
CA LEU A 66 0.29 -3.91 5.06
C LEU A 66 1.57 -4.42 5.70
N ILE A 67 1.47 -4.89 6.93
CA ILE A 67 2.60 -5.29 7.77
C ILE A 67 2.76 -6.80 7.70
N ASP A 68 3.84 -7.26 7.08
CA ASP A 68 4.22 -8.67 7.11
C ASP A 68 4.58 -9.10 8.54
N ARG A 69 3.88 -10.12 9.06
CA ARG A 69 4.08 -10.64 10.42
C ARG A 69 5.14 -11.73 10.51
N GLN A 70 5.67 -12.18 9.38
CA GLN A 70 6.62 -13.29 9.27
C GLN A 70 7.94 -12.91 8.58
N GLY A 71 8.01 -11.74 7.93
CA GLY A 71 9.21 -11.30 7.21
C GLY A 71 9.45 -12.07 5.91
N THR A 72 8.38 -12.44 5.21
CA THR A 72 8.36 -13.29 4.01
C THR A 72 8.99 -12.70 2.75
N SER A 73 9.49 -11.45 2.79
CA SER A 73 10.03 -10.70 1.63
C SER A 73 9.08 -10.60 0.42
N VAL A 74 7.81 -10.99 0.58
CA VAL A 74 6.78 -10.83 -0.44
C VAL A 74 6.29 -9.39 -0.40
N SER A 75 6.22 -8.75 -1.56
CA SER A 75 5.67 -7.41 -1.68
C SER A 75 4.18 -7.49 -2.01
N PRO A 76 3.29 -6.95 -1.16
CA PRO A 76 1.89 -6.78 -1.51
C PRO A 76 1.74 -5.86 -2.73
N LYS A 77 0.66 -6.04 -3.49
CA LYS A 77 0.30 -5.18 -4.62
C LYS A 77 -1.12 -4.67 -4.45
N ILE A 78 -1.29 -3.36 -4.49
CA ILE A 78 -2.61 -2.75 -4.66
C ILE A 78 -2.96 -2.87 -6.14
N VAL A 79 -4.05 -3.57 -6.46
CA VAL A 79 -4.48 -3.80 -7.84
C VAL A 79 -5.61 -2.86 -8.27
N GLU A 80 -6.38 -2.34 -7.31
CA GLU A 80 -7.44 -1.35 -7.53
C GLU A 80 -7.57 -0.43 -6.30
N GLY A 81 -7.96 0.83 -6.50
CA GLY A 81 -8.14 1.82 -5.43
C GLY A 81 -6.83 2.18 -4.72
N GLY A 82 -6.91 2.43 -3.40
CA GLY A 82 -5.75 2.72 -2.55
C GLY A 82 -5.74 4.13 -1.97
N TYR A 83 -4.55 4.74 -1.90
CA TYR A 83 -4.37 6.08 -1.33
C TYR A 83 -5.23 7.12 -2.06
N LEU A 84 -5.96 7.94 -1.31
CA LEU A 84 -6.95 8.92 -1.78
C LEU A 84 -8.21 8.34 -2.45
N ASP A 85 -8.35 7.02 -2.53
CA ASP A 85 -9.60 6.35 -2.88
C ASP A 85 -10.40 5.97 -1.63
N THR A 86 -11.66 5.55 -1.82
CA THR A 86 -12.55 5.11 -0.74
C THR A 86 -12.62 3.59 -0.59
N TYR A 87 -11.79 2.85 -1.33
CA TYR A 87 -11.64 1.40 -1.22
C TYR A 87 -10.25 1.01 -1.74
N MET A 88 -9.84 -0.23 -1.51
CA MET A 88 -8.67 -0.82 -2.15
C MET A 88 -8.85 -2.32 -2.36
N VAL A 89 -8.19 -2.87 -3.36
CA VAL A 89 -8.05 -4.31 -3.58
C VAL A 89 -6.57 -4.65 -3.54
N VAL A 90 -6.21 -5.62 -2.71
CA VAL A 90 -4.83 -6.03 -2.48
C VAL A 90 -4.66 -7.47 -2.93
N ASN A 91 -3.60 -7.70 -3.70
CA ASN A 91 -3.10 -9.02 -4.04
C ASN A 91 -1.73 -9.27 -3.40
N ILE A 92 -1.59 -10.41 -2.71
CA ILE A 92 -0.33 -10.89 -2.13
C ILE A 92 -0.23 -12.37 -2.45
N THR A 93 0.81 -12.76 -3.18
CA THR A 93 0.99 -14.15 -3.61
C THR A 93 2.30 -14.69 -3.08
N SER A 94 2.25 -15.84 -2.42
CA SER A 94 3.41 -16.54 -1.89
C SER A 94 4.34 -17.02 -3.01
N LEU A 95 5.66 -16.87 -2.83
CA LEU A 95 6.65 -17.28 -3.81
C LEU A 95 6.97 -18.78 -3.79
N ASN A 96 6.72 -19.45 -2.66
CA ASN A 96 7.12 -20.83 -2.40
C ASN A 96 5.97 -21.68 -1.82
N GLY A 97 4.74 -21.18 -1.88
CA GLY A 97 3.57 -21.87 -1.32
C GLY A 97 3.41 -21.76 0.19
N GLN A 98 4.27 -21.01 0.89
CA GLN A 98 4.10 -20.74 2.32
C GLN A 98 2.84 -19.91 2.59
N VAL A 99 2.18 -20.17 3.72
CA VAL A 99 1.06 -19.35 4.19
C VAL A 99 1.59 -18.01 4.67
N LEU A 100 1.05 -16.92 4.12
CA LEU A 100 1.40 -15.55 4.46
C LEU A 100 0.50 -15.02 5.57
N TYR A 101 1.01 -14.08 6.37
CA TYR A 101 0.25 -13.38 7.42
C TYR A 101 0.58 -11.88 7.37
N TYR A 102 -0.40 -11.07 6.96
CA TYR A 102 -0.26 -9.62 6.87
C TYR A 102 -1.29 -8.94 7.76
N GLN A 103 -0.86 -7.99 8.59
CA GLN A 103 -1.77 -7.07 9.27
C GLN A 103 -2.10 -5.92 8.32
N ALA A 104 -3.37 -5.75 8.00
CA ALA A 104 -3.85 -4.66 7.15
C ALA A 104 -4.50 -3.57 7.99
N GLN A 105 -3.93 -2.36 7.95
CA GLN A 105 -4.43 -1.18 8.66
C GLN A 105 -4.73 -0.06 7.67
N ILE A 106 -5.92 0.54 7.78
CA ILE A 106 -6.37 1.64 6.92
C ILE A 106 -6.85 2.79 7.78
N TYR A 107 -6.36 3.97 7.44
CA TYR A 107 -6.68 5.22 8.09
C TYR A 107 -7.37 6.16 7.11
N ILE A 108 -8.38 6.87 7.60
CA ILE A 108 -9.06 7.96 6.90
C ILE A 108 -8.98 9.24 7.75
N ASP A 109 -9.26 10.40 7.14
CA ASP A 109 -9.46 11.68 7.84
C ASP A 109 -10.93 11.85 8.30
#